data_AF-A0A1Q6IPI6-F1
#
_entry.id   AF-A0A1Q6IPI6-F1
#
_cell.length_a   1.000
_cell.length_b   1.000
_cell.length_c   1.000
_cell.angle_alpha   90.00
_cell.angle_beta   90.00
_cell.angle_gamma   90.00
#
_symmetry.space_group_name_H-M   'P 1'
#
loop_
_entity.id
_entity.type
_entity.pdbx_description
1 polymer ?
#
loop_
_entity_poly.entity_id
_entity_poly.type
_entity_poly.pdbx_seq_one_letter_code
_entity_poly.pdbx_strand_id
1 'polypeptide(L)'
;LLFRSSSRGNDKEVESTLPNGEKRKWTPTQIYFIEMATGKIIQATEGPNLGSAFLANKTNRMFVSRKEKENWNMYVMDLNKFFADVKQGKVGKPSAYETFIGTFPTEMGRPGGYAVDCNDDYAYITVEREGTEEEKERMMKNAFLPESNQPVKIKPTLCGIRKMNLSTGEVTKVIDTEFKTGHIQASRFTPGEIVFCNETGGDAHQRMWFCTADGTVFKPLYKETPLDWVTHETFATKDFVYFNILGFQPRLRKQASGIVRINLRTDDVELIGQVELEKDRQAIDGQLVGRGFWHCNASRDNKWAAGDTFGGNVWLVNVQTGERHWLASDTKMKPDHAHPSFSPDGTKVLFQSGHFTNGKRLNLMMVDISSFK
;
A
#
# COMPACT_ATOMS: atom_id res chain seq x y z
N LEU A 1 9.80 -12.77 6.29
CA LEU A 1 8.71 -12.10 5.54
C LEU A 1 7.62 -11.69 6.51
N LEU A 2 7.03 -10.50 6.35
CA LEU A 2 5.87 -10.03 7.12
C LEU A 2 4.61 -10.17 6.28
N PHE A 3 3.49 -10.57 6.89
CA PHE A 3 2.18 -10.46 6.26
C PHE A 3 1.08 -10.19 7.30
N ARG A 4 -0.04 -9.63 6.83
CA ARG A 4 -1.25 -9.45 7.62
C ARG A 4 -2.28 -10.49 7.20
N SER A 5 -2.94 -11.11 8.16
CA SER A 5 -4.03 -12.05 7.90
C SER A 5 -5.12 -11.89 8.95
N SER A 6 -6.34 -12.37 8.67
CA SER A 6 -7.31 -12.57 9.75
C SER A 6 -6.70 -13.49 10.79
N SER A 7 -7.02 -13.27 12.05
CA SER A 7 -6.55 -14.10 13.13
C SER A 7 -7.00 -15.55 12.93
N ARG A 8 -6.32 -16.49 13.59
CA ARG A 8 -6.56 -17.92 13.39
C ARG A 8 -8.05 -18.23 13.58
N GLY A 9 -8.56 -19.16 12.76
CA GLY A 9 -9.99 -19.37 12.48
C GLY A 9 -10.94 -19.77 13.62
N ASN A 10 -10.57 -19.56 14.88
CA ASN A 10 -11.43 -19.74 16.05
C ASN A 10 -11.62 -18.44 16.86
N ASP A 11 -10.98 -17.33 16.48
CA ASP A 11 -11.20 -16.06 17.15
C ASP A 11 -12.61 -15.55 16.87
N LYS A 12 -13.25 -15.05 17.93
CA LYS A 12 -14.62 -14.54 17.85
C LYS A 12 -14.65 -13.32 16.93
N GLU A 13 -15.65 -13.30 16.06
CA GLU A 13 -16.01 -12.13 15.29
C GLU A 13 -16.30 -10.96 16.23
N VAL A 14 -15.72 -9.81 15.95
CA VAL A 14 -15.95 -8.57 16.70
C VAL A 14 -17.06 -7.82 16.00
N GLU A 15 -17.98 -7.25 16.78
CA GLU A 15 -19.05 -6.38 16.31
C GLU A 15 -18.85 -4.96 16.84
N SER A 16 -19.02 -3.95 15.98
CA SER A 16 -19.13 -2.55 16.40
C SER A 16 -20.33 -1.89 15.73
N THR A 17 -21.04 -1.05 16.47
CA THR A 17 -22.07 -0.18 15.91
C THR A 17 -21.43 1.11 15.41
N LEU A 18 -21.61 1.41 14.12
CA LEU A 18 -21.20 2.65 13.49
C LEU A 18 -22.09 3.82 13.98
N PRO A 19 -21.66 5.09 13.84
CA PRO A 19 -22.46 6.25 14.26
C PRO A 19 -23.85 6.35 13.61
N ASN A 20 -24.02 5.76 12.43
CA ASN A 20 -25.30 5.66 11.71
C ASN A 20 -26.19 4.50 12.20
N GLY A 21 -25.79 3.77 13.24
CA GLY A 21 -26.52 2.62 13.79
C GLY A 21 -26.24 1.28 13.11
N GLU A 22 -25.46 1.24 12.02
CA GLU A 22 -25.14 0.00 11.32
C GLU A 22 -24.17 -0.86 12.15
N LYS A 23 -24.43 -2.17 12.19
CA LYS A 23 -23.53 -3.13 12.84
C LYS A 23 -22.51 -3.64 11.84
N ARG A 24 -21.23 -3.38 12.11
CA ARG A 24 -20.11 -3.93 11.36
C ARG A 24 -19.51 -5.09 12.12
N LYS A 25 -19.36 -6.23 11.44
CA LYS A 25 -18.71 -7.42 11.98
C LYS A 25 -17.42 -7.74 11.23
N TRP A 26 -16.38 -8.17 11.94
CA TRP A 26 -15.12 -8.59 11.34
C TRP A 26 -14.33 -9.53 12.24
N THR A 27 -13.50 -10.39 11.65
CA THR A 27 -12.47 -11.11 12.38
C THR A 27 -11.26 -10.18 12.56
N PRO A 28 -10.70 -10.04 13.78
CA PRO A 28 -9.49 -9.27 14.00
C PRO A 28 -8.37 -9.71 13.04
N THR A 29 -7.61 -8.76 12.51
CA THR A 29 -6.41 -9.09 11.74
C THR A 29 -5.19 -9.07 12.65
N GLN A 30 -4.23 -9.94 12.39
CA GLN A 30 -2.95 -9.96 13.09
C GLN A 30 -1.79 -9.91 12.11
N ILE A 31 -0.63 -9.54 12.65
CA ILE A 31 0.65 -9.56 11.96
C ILE A 31 1.33 -10.89 12.21
N TYR A 32 1.82 -11.47 11.12
CA TYR A 32 2.54 -12.73 11.10
C TYR A 32 3.87 -12.55 10.39
N PHE A 33 4.85 -13.33 10.81
CA PHE A 33 6.11 -13.52 10.11
C PHE A 33 6.19 -14.93 9.53
N ILE A 34 6.86 -15.06 8.40
CA ILE A 34 7.33 -16.34 7.87
C ILE A 34 8.85 -16.36 7.95
N GLU A 35 9.38 -17.38 8.62
CA GLU A 35 10.80 -17.74 8.54
C GLU A 35 11.04 -18.44 7.20
N MET A 36 11.73 -17.75 6.29
CA MET A 36 11.86 -18.20 4.90
C MET A 36 12.60 -19.54 4.75
N ALA A 37 13.56 -19.83 5.64
CA ALA A 37 14.34 -21.06 5.60
C ALA A 37 13.52 -22.31 5.94
N THR A 38 12.47 -22.16 6.76
CA THR A 38 11.72 -23.29 7.32
C THR A 38 10.24 -23.29 6.91
N GLY A 39 9.73 -22.18 6.41
CA GLY A 39 8.30 -21.96 6.18
C GLY A 39 7.49 -21.76 7.47
N LYS A 40 8.14 -21.67 8.64
CA LYS A 40 7.45 -21.52 9.93
C LYS A 40 6.71 -20.18 9.98
N ILE A 41 5.40 -20.24 10.24
CA ILE A 41 4.54 -19.08 10.45
C ILE A 41 4.52 -18.73 11.94
N ILE A 42 4.88 -17.49 12.26
CA ILE A 42 5.02 -16.94 13.61
C ILE A 42 4.03 -15.79 13.76
N GLN A 43 3.09 -15.89 14.70
CA GLN A 43 2.17 -14.78 15.00
C GLN A 43 2.87 -13.77 15.92
N ALA A 44 2.93 -12.49 15.52
CA ALA A 44 3.61 -11.45 16.28
C ALA A 44 2.67 -10.57 17.11
N THR A 45 1.40 -10.46 16.70
CA THR A 45 0.42 -9.63 17.41
C THR A 45 -0.81 -10.44 17.82
N GLU A 46 -1.51 -9.93 18.82
CA GLU A 46 -2.81 -10.42 19.27
C GLU A 46 -3.75 -9.27 19.64
N GLY A 47 -5.02 -9.60 19.81
CA GLY A 47 -6.06 -8.69 20.28
C GLY A 47 -6.84 -7.97 19.17
N PRO A 48 -8.05 -7.47 19.48
CA PRO A 48 -8.93 -6.82 18.50
C PRO A 48 -8.56 -5.37 18.20
N ASN A 49 -7.61 -4.80 18.94
CA ASN A 49 -7.27 -3.39 18.91
C ASN A 49 -6.15 -3.01 17.94
N LEU A 50 -5.70 -3.93 17.12
CA LEU A 50 -4.58 -3.70 16.20
C LEU A 50 -4.97 -2.75 15.07
N GLY A 51 -4.15 -1.73 14.85
CA GLY A 51 -4.19 -0.85 13.68
C GLY A 51 -3.25 -1.34 12.58
N SER A 52 -2.33 -0.48 12.18
CA SER A 52 -1.33 -0.74 11.15
C SER A 52 0.03 -1.05 11.77
N ALA A 53 0.84 -1.83 11.06
CA ALA A 53 2.20 -2.15 11.45
C ALA A 53 3.17 -1.82 10.34
N PHE A 54 4.38 -1.38 10.70
CA PHE A 54 5.43 -1.02 9.75
C PHE A 54 6.78 -1.50 10.27
N LEU A 55 7.57 -2.18 9.44
CA LEU A 55 8.92 -2.58 9.83
C LEU A 55 9.84 -1.36 9.81
N ALA A 56 10.68 -1.24 10.83
CA ALA A 56 11.77 -0.29 10.82
C ALA A 56 12.73 -0.61 9.65
N ASN A 57 13.25 0.43 9.00
CA ASN A 57 14.15 0.33 7.86
C ASN A 57 15.57 -0.05 8.28
N LYS A 58 16.02 0.39 9.47
CA LYS A 58 17.42 0.26 9.91
C LYS A 58 17.65 -0.81 10.96
N THR A 59 16.59 -1.30 11.61
CA THR A 59 16.69 -2.12 12.83
C THR A 59 15.63 -3.22 12.86
N ASN A 60 15.85 -4.25 13.67
CA ASN A 60 14.86 -5.31 13.93
C ASN A 60 13.78 -4.80 14.89
N ARG A 61 13.03 -3.80 14.46
CA ARG A 61 11.89 -3.21 15.17
C ARG A 61 10.67 -3.19 14.25
N MET A 62 9.49 -3.18 14.87
CA MET A 62 8.22 -2.99 14.16
C MET A 62 7.40 -1.95 14.90
N PHE A 63 7.02 -0.88 14.21
CA PHE A 63 6.07 0.10 14.71
C PHE A 63 4.66 -0.47 14.57
N VAL A 64 3.82 -0.27 15.59
CA VAL A 64 2.47 -0.82 15.65
C VAL A 64 1.54 0.22 16.27
N SER A 65 0.43 0.52 15.60
CA SER A 65 -0.64 1.31 16.21
C SER A 65 -1.69 0.43 16.86
N ARG A 66 -2.20 0.85 18.02
CA ARG A 66 -3.27 0.15 18.76
C ARG A 66 -4.35 1.11 19.23
N LYS A 67 -5.61 0.68 19.19
CA LYS A 67 -6.74 1.42 19.76
C LYS A 67 -6.96 1.03 21.22
N GLU A 68 -6.86 1.98 22.14
CA GLU A 68 -7.09 1.76 23.55
C GLU A 68 -8.15 2.74 24.05
N LYS A 69 -9.30 2.21 24.45
CA LYS A 69 -10.51 3.01 24.67
C LYS A 69 -10.83 3.81 23.39
N GLU A 70 -10.86 5.14 23.47
CA GLU A 70 -11.07 6.01 22.32
C GLU A 70 -9.78 6.48 21.63
N ASN A 71 -8.63 6.22 22.23
CA ASN A 71 -7.35 6.76 21.76
C ASN A 71 -6.62 5.77 20.84
N TRP A 72 -5.91 6.30 19.86
CA TRP A 72 -4.93 5.54 19.09
C TRP A 72 -3.54 5.83 19.64
N ASN A 73 -2.79 4.76 19.90
CA ASN A 73 -1.45 4.81 20.46
C ASN A 73 -0.45 4.19 19.49
N MET A 74 0.76 4.75 19.44
CA MET A 74 1.90 4.17 18.72
C MET A 74 2.81 3.44 19.69
N TYR A 75 3.22 2.25 19.29
CA TYR A 75 4.17 1.39 19.99
C TYR A 75 5.30 0.99 19.06
N VAL A 76 6.45 0.65 19.63
CA VAL A 76 7.55 -0.03 18.93
C VAL A 76 7.81 -1.38 19.57
N MET A 77 7.81 -2.43 18.75
CA MET A 77 8.08 -3.80 19.15
C MET A 77 9.55 -4.16 18.89
N ASP A 78 10.22 -4.71 19.90
CA ASP A 78 11.56 -5.30 19.77
C ASP A 78 11.47 -6.72 19.16
N LEU A 79 11.83 -6.83 17.87
CA LEU A 79 11.78 -8.11 17.18
C LEU A 79 12.94 -9.03 17.53
N ASN A 80 14.09 -8.50 17.98
CA ASN A 80 15.20 -9.35 18.41
C ASN A 80 14.80 -10.16 19.64
N LYS A 81 14.28 -9.48 20.66
CA LYS A 81 13.77 -10.14 21.87
C LYS A 81 12.63 -11.09 21.55
N PHE A 82 11.67 -10.64 20.74
CA PHE A 82 10.54 -11.48 20.32
C PHE A 82 10.99 -12.77 19.65
N PHE A 83 11.87 -12.71 18.64
CA PHE A 83 12.31 -13.92 17.94
C PHE A 83 13.22 -14.81 18.80
N ALA A 84 13.96 -14.25 19.75
CA ALA A 84 14.72 -15.04 20.72
C ALA A 84 13.78 -15.91 21.59
N ASP A 85 12.66 -15.35 22.05
CA ASP A 85 11.66 -16.07 22.85
C ASP A 85 10.85 -17.06 21.99
N VAL A 86 10.55 -16.72 20.73
CA VAL A 86 9.91 -17.64 19.77
C VAL A 86 10.75 -18.90 19.57
N LYS A 87 12.07 -18.78 19.47
CA LYS A 87 12.98 -19.92 19.32
C LYS A 87 12.98 -20.82 20.57
N GLN A 88 12.77 -20.24 21.75
CA GLN A 88 12.70 -20.96 23.01
C GLN A 88 11.30 -21.51 23.33
N GLY A 89 10.28 -21.15 22.54
CA GLY A 89 8.88 -21.47 22.85
C GLY A 89 8.33 -20.76 24.09
N LYS A 90 8.89 -19.58 24.43
CA LYS A 90 8.59 -18.82 25.66
C LYS A 90 8.02 -17.43 25.37
N VAL A 91 7.21 -17.31 24.32
CA VAL A 91 6.60 -16.02 23.96
C VAL A 91 5.69 -15.54 25.09
N GLY A 92 5.97 -14.33 25.59
CA GLY A 92 5.21 -13.66 26.64
C GLY A 92 4.06 -12.80 26.10
N LYS A 93 3.51 -11.96 26.98
CA LYS A 93 2.47 -10.98 26.62
C LYS A 93 3.03 -9.86 25.73
N PRO A 94 2.22 -9.16 24.92
CA PRO A 94 2.67 -8.05 24.06
C PRO A 94 3.50 -6.98 24.79
N SER A 95 3.14 -6.63 26.03
CA SER A 95 3.87 -5.65 26.84
C SER A 95 5.30 -6.07 27.20
N ALA A 96 5.69 -7.33 26.97
CA ALA A 96 7.08 -7.77 27.12
C ALA A 96 7.95 -7.36 25.92
N TYR A 97 7.35 -7.02 24.77
CA TYR A 97 8.04 -6.72 23.52
C TYR A 97 7.74 -5.31 23.01
N GLU A 98 6.60 -4.73 23.37
CA GLU A 98 6.14 -3.43 22.91
C GLU A 98 6.46 -2.32 23.92
N THR A 99 7.02 -1.21 23.44
CA THR A 99 7.25 0.02 24.19
C THR A 99 6.36 1.14 23.64
N PHE A 100 5.67 1.84 24.53
CA PHE A 100 4.81 2.98 24.18
C PHE A 100 5.65 4.15 23.66
N ILE A 101 5.24 4.74 22.54
CA ILE A 101 5.87 5.94 21.96
C ILE A 101 5.03 7.18 22.28
N GLY A 102 3.73 7.12 22.02
CA GLY A 102 2.86 8.29 22.18
C GLY A 102 1.42 8.04 21.76
N THR A 103 0.55 8.95 22.16
CA THR A 103 -0.87 8.95 21.80
C THR A 103 -1.12 9.92 20.67
N PHE A 104 -1.90 9.50 19.68
CA PHE A 104 -2.38 10.36 18.59
C PHE A 104 -3.34 11.42 19.14
N PRO A 105 -3.04 12.72 19.01
CA PRO A 105 -3.91 13.77 19.52
C PRO A 105 -5.27 13.77 18.82
N THR A 106 -6.36 13.98 19.56
CA THR A 106 -7.72 13.95 19.01
C THR A 106 -7.93 15.00 17.91
N GLU A 107 -7.32 16.17 18.06
CA GLU A 107 -7.40 17.30 17.14
C GLU A 107 -6.67 17.05 15.81
N MET A 108 -5.85 15.99 15.71
CA MET A 108 -5.13 15.69 14.47
C MET A 108 -6.08 15.21 13.35
N GLY A 109 -7.28 14.75 13.71
CA GLY A 109 -8.23 14.06 12.83
C GLY A 109 -8.24 12.55 13.06
N ARG A 110 -9.21 11.85 12.46
CA ARG A 110 -9.32 10.39 12.58
C ARG A 110 -8.15 9.72 11.85
N PRO A 111 -7.27 8.97 12.54
CA PRO A 111 -6.09 8.39 11.92
C PRO A 111 -6.43 7.27 10.95
N GLY A 112 -5.68 7.17 9.86
CA GLY A 112 -5.75 6.13 8.83
C GLY A 112 -4.45 5.33 8.72
N GLY A 113 -4.06 5.02 7.49
CA GLY A 113 -2.76 4.38 7.20
C GLY A 113 -1.58 5.29 7.52
N TYR A 114 -0.42 4.69 7.78
CA TYR A 114 0.83 5.43 8.00
C TYR A 114 2.02 4.72 7.34
N ALA A 115 3.09 5.49 7.09
CA ALA A 115 4.38 5.01 6.66
C ALA A 115 5.48 5.58 7.56
N VAL A 116 6.59 4.85 7.72
CA VAL A 116 7.75 5.29 8.51
C VAL A 116 8.86 5.72 7.55
N ASP A 117 9.50 6.84 7.84
CA ASP A 117 10.59 7.37 7.02
C ASP A 117 11.80 6.43 6.99
N CYS A 118 12.69 6.60 6.02
CA CYS A 118 13.87 5.76 5.87
C CYS A 118 14.84 5.82 7.05
N ASN A 119 14.70 6.82 7.93
CA ASN A 119 15.54 6.96 9.11
C ASN A 119 14.99 6.28 10.36
N ASP A 120 13.72 5.87 10.34
CA ASP A 120 12.95 5.43 11.49
C ASP A 120 12.74 6.55 12.54
N ASP A 121 12.87 7.81 12.13
CA ASP A 121 12.74 8.98 13.02
C ASP A 121 11.30 9.48 13.08
N TYR A 122 10.57 9.38 11.97
CA TYR A 122 9.22 9.90 11.84
C TYR A 122 8.26 8.89 11.20
N ALA A 123 7.01 8.93 11.66
CA ALA A 123 5.87 8.33 10.96
C ALA A 123 4.99 9.41 10.32
N TYR A 124 4.59 9.21 9.08
CA TYR A 124 3.62 10.04 8.37
C TYR A 124 2.27 9.33 8.34
N ILE A 125 1.25 9.98 8.89
CA ILE A 125 -0.04 9.39 9.21
C ILE A 125 -1.10 10.15 8.41
N THR A 126 -1.87 9.42 7.61
CA THR A 126 -3.08 9.96 6.98
C THR A 126 -4.14 10.22 8.06
N VAL A 127 -4.90 11.29 7.91
CA VAL A 127 -6.02 11.61 8.80
C VAL A 127 -7.24 12.02 8.00
N GLU A 128 -8.43 11.66 8.46
CA GLU A 128 -9.69 12.27 8.03
C GLU A 128 -10.05 13.43 8.98
N ARG A 129 -10.50 14.52 8.40
CA ARG A 129 -10.87 15.76 9.10
C ARG A 129 -12.34 16.04 8.91
N GLU A 130 -12.94 16.69 9.91
CA GLU A 130 -14.28 17.27 9.79
C GLU A 130 -14.27 18.48 8.84
N GLY A 131 -13.30 19.39 9.03
CA GLY A 131 -13.15 20.63 8.27
C GLY A 131 -14.31 21.63 8.42
N THR A 132 -14.21 22.74 7.71
CA THR A 132 -15.28 23.76 7.63
C THR A 132 -16.28 23.45 6.51
N GLU A 133 -17.46 24.07 6.54
CA GLU A 133 -18.44 23.92 5.45
C GLU A 133 -17.89 24.42 4.11
N GLU A 134 -17.10 25.51 4.11
CA GLU A 134 -16.44 26.01 2.91
C GLU A 134 -15.43 25.00 2.33
N GLU A 135 -14.64 24.34 3.18
CA GLU A 135 -13.72 23.27 2.75
C GLU A 135 -14.51 22.10 2.13
N LYS A 136 -15.65 21.72 2.72
CA LYS A 136 -16.51 20.64 2.20
C LYS A 136 -17.11 21.01 0.85
N GLU A 137 -17.59 22.24 0.68
CA GLU A 137 -18.13 22.73 -0.61
C GLU A 137 -17.06 22.69 -1.71
N ARG A 138 -15.85 23.17 -1.41
CA ARG A 138 -14.71 23.11 -2.33
C ARG A 138 -14.34 21.68 -2.71
N MET A 139 -14.23 20.79 -1.71
CA MET A 139 -14.00 19.36 -1.94
C MET A 139 -15.05 18.76 -2.88
N MET A 140 -16.34 18.99 -2.62
CA MET A 140 -17.42 18.42 -3.43
C MET A 140 -17.41 18.94 -4.87
N LYS A 141 -17.05 20.23 -5.06
CA LYS A 141 -16.90 20.82 -6.39
C LYS A 141 -15.71 20.24 -7.17
N ASN A 142 -14.63 19.90 -6.47
CA ASN A 142 -13.39 19.36 -7.05
C ASN A 142 -13.37 17.83 -7.13
N ALA A 143 -14.33 17.15 -6.51
CA ALA A 143 -14.40 15.70 -6.45
C ALA A 143 -14.55 15.10 -7.86
N PHE A 144 -13.87 13.98 -8.09
CA PHE A 144 -14.02 13.23 -9.32
C PHE A 144 -15.45 12.72 -9.48
N LEU A 145 -16.03 12.96 -10.65
CA LEU A 145 -17.35 12.48 -11.02
C LEU A 145 -17.20 11.27 -11.96
N PRO A 146 -17.51 10.06 -11.51
CA PRO A 146 -17.44 8.89 -12.37
C PRO A 146 -18.44 8.96 -13.52
N GLU A 147 -18.02 8.47 -14.70
CA GLU A 147 -18.94 8.21 -15.80
C GLU A 147 -19.90 7.07 -15.45
N SER A 148 -21.05 7.00 -16.13
CA SER A 148 -22.29 6.28 -15.75
C SER A 148 -22.18 4.81 -15.32
N ASN A 149 -21.06 4.14 -15.58
CA ASN A 149 -20.81 2.73 -15.28
C ASN A 149 -19.65 2.49 -14.29
N GLN A 150 -19.01 3.54 -13.77
CA GLN A 150 -17.91 3.39 -12.83
C GLN A 150 -18.44 3.36 -11.39
N PRO A 151 -18.10 2.35 -10.58
CA PRO A 151 -18.54 2.28 -9.19
C PRO A 151 -17.86 3.38 -8.35
N VAL A 152 -18.66 4.20 -7.65
CA VAL A 152 -18.16 5.04 -6.55
C VAL A 152 -17.88 4.12 -5.37
N LYS A 153 -16.62 3.69 -5.21
CA LYS A 153 -16.22 2.82 -4.09
C LYS A 153 -15.90 3.63 -2.84
N ILE A 154 -15.27 4.79 -3.00
CA ILE A 154 -14.82 5.63 -1.90
C ILE A 154 -15.30 7.06 -2.14
N LYS A 155 -15.97 7.61 -1.13
CA LYS A 155 -16.50 8.98 -1.16
C LYS A 155 -15.37 9.98 -0.89
N PRO A 156 -15.42 11.18 -1.49
CA PRO A 156 -14.49 12.25 -1.13
C PRO A 156 -14.64 12.62 0.35
N THR A 157 -13.51 12.85 1.01
CA THR A 157 -13.44 13.30 2.41
C THR A 157 -12.30 14.29 2.55
N LEU A 158 -12.43 15.25 3.47
CA LEU A 158 -11.32 16.12 3.84
C LEU A 158 -10.29 15.29 4.60
N CYS A 159 -9.04 15.37 4.17
CA CYS A 159 -7.95 14.60 4.75
C CYS A 159 -6.73 15.47 5.04
N GLY A 160 -5.68 14.83 5.51
CA GLY A 160 -4.37 15.44 5.64
C GLY A 160 -3.31 14.42 5.98
N ILE A 161 -2.09 14.91 6.14
CA ILE A 161 -0.94 14.15 6.62
C ILE A 161 -0.43 14.80 7.89
N ARG A 162 -0.12 13.96 8.88
CA ARG A 162 0.49 14.33 10.16
C ARG A 162 1.83 13.63 10.28
N LYS A 163 2.76 14.24 10.99
CA LYS A 163 4.10 13.72 11.24
C LYS A 163 4.25 13.48 12.74
N MET A 164 4.49 12.23 13.13
CA MET A 164 4.81 11.86 14.50
C MET A 164 6.32 11.66 14.63
N ASN A 165 6.95 12.31 15.60
CA ASN A 165 8.31 11.99 16.03
C ASN A 165 8.30 10.68 16.81
N LEU A 166 9.01 9.66 16.32
CA LEU A 166 8.98 8.30 16.89
C LEU A 166 9.85 8.16 18.16
N SER A 167 10.58 9.20 18.54
CA SER A 167 11.32 9.26 19.81
C SER A 167 10.55 9.97 20.93
N THR A 168 9.76 10.99 20.59
CA THR A 168 9.05 11.83 21.59
C THR A 168 7.55 11.60 21.63
N GLY A 169 6.98 11.03 20.57
CA GLY A 169 5.54 10.91 20.39
C GLY A 169 4.82 12.19 19.97
N GLU A 170 5.55 13.29 19.76
CA GLU A 170 4.98 14.56 19.31
C GLU A 170 4.40 14.44 17.89
N VAL A 171 3.18 14.96 17.69
CA VAL A 171 2.50 14.96 16.38
C VAL A 171 2.32 16.39 15.88
N THR A 172 2.72 16.62 14.63
CA THR A 172 2.60 17.92 13.95
C THR A 172 1.88 17.78 12.61
N LYS A 173 1.29 18.87 12.12
CA LYS A 173 0.67 18.91 10.79
C LYS A 173 1.75 18.99 9.69
N VAL A 174 1.56 18.25 8.60
CA VAL A 174 2.33 18.40 7.34
C VAL A 174 1.49 19.16 6.32
N ILE A 175 0.38 18.57 5.87
CA ILE A 175 -0.54 19.16 4.90
C ILE A 175 -1.99 18.76 5.21
N ASP A 176 -2.94 19.50 4.66
CA ASP A 176 -4.35 19.09 4.54
C ASP A 176 -4.72 19.01 3.06
N THR A 177 -5.68 18.14 2.73
CA THR A 177 -6.12 17.84 1.38
C THR A 177 -7.65 17.88 1.29
N GLU A 178 -8.16 18.23 0.12
CA GLU A 178 -9.60 18.25 -0.19
C GLU A 178 -10.08 16.94 -0.81
N PHE A 179 -9.36 15.85 -0.57
CA PHE A 179 -9.65 14.57 -1.17
C PHE A 179 -9.20 13.47 -0.23
N LYS A 180 -9.77 12.28 -0.40
CA LYS A 180 -9.43 11.11 0.41
C LYS A 180 -7.96 10.76 0.20
N THR A 181 -7.12 10.93 1.21
CA THR A 181 -5.71 10.52 1.15
C THR A 181 -5.60 9.02 1.43
N GLY A 182 -5.06 8.27 0.47
CA GLY A 182 -4.74 6.85 0.60
C GLY A 182 -3.31 6.53 0.16
N HIS A 183 -2.95 5.25 0.27
CA HIS A 183 -1.68 4.71 -0.26
C HIS A 183 -0.41 5.44 0.21
N ILE A 184 -0.42 6.04 1.41
CA ILE A 184 0.73 6.80 1.89
C ILE A 184 2.00 5.94 1.94
N GLN A 185 3.06 6.48 1.39
CA GLN A 185 4.40 5.90 1.37
C GLN A 185 5.41 6.96 1.74
N ALA A 186 6.37 6.59 2.57
CA ALA A 186 7.58 7.36 2.78
C ALA A 186 8.68 6.78 1.90
N SER A 187 9.54 7.65 1.36
CA SER A 187 10.71 7.19 0.63
C SER A 187 11.60 6.36 1.56
N ARG A 188 12.01 5.19 1.08
CA ARG A 188 13.02 4.34 1.74
C ARG A 188 14.45 4.80 1.47
N PHE A 189 14.62 5.88 0.71
CA PHE A 189 15.91 6.33 0.18
C PHE A 189 16.26 7.76 0.60
N THR A 190 15.25 8.62 0.75
CA THR A 190 15.42 10.05 1.06
C THR A 190 14.50 10.41 2.22
N PRO A 191 15.04 10.92 3.35
CA PRO A 191 14.21 11.35 4.46
C PRO A 191 13.24 12.45 4.05
N GLY A 192 12.02 12.40 4.55
CA GLY A 192 11.04 13.48 4.36
C GLY A 192 10.29 13.49 3.03
N GLU A 193 10.53 12.54 2.12
CA GLU A 193 9.79 12.45 0.86
C GLU A 193 8.59 11.52 0.99
N ILE A 194 7.42 12.01 0.61
CA ILE A 194 6.13 11.32 0.82
C ILE A 194 5.36 11.29 -0.49
N VAL A 195 4.87 10.09 -0.84
CA VAL A 195 3.94 9.87 -1.97
C VAL A 195 2.65 9.29 -1.43
N PHE A 196 1.53 9.70 -2.02
CA PHE A 196 0.19 9.26 -1.65
C PHE A 196 -0.77 9.48 -2.82
N CYS A 197 -2.00 8.97 -2.69
CA CYS A 197 -3.02 9.17 -3.71
C CYS A 197 -4.30 9.84 -3.21
N ASN A 198 -5.02 10.43 -4.15
CA ASN A 198 -6.46 10.64 -4.06
C ASN A 198 -7.18 9.30 -4.27
N GLU A 199 -7.67 8.72 -3.19
CA GLU A 199 -8.23 7.37 -3.13
C GLU A 199 -9.74 7.39 -3.42
N THR A 200 -10.09 7.12 -4.68
CA THR A 200 -11.49 7.00 -5.13
C THR A 200 -11.98 5.55 -5.22
N GLY A 201 -11.04 4.59 -5.14
CA GLY A 201 -11.25 3.17 -5.46
C GLY A 201 -11.41 2.89 -6.97
N GLY A 202 -11.20 3.90 -7.81
CA GLY A 202 -11.28 3.85 -9.27
C GLY A 202 -10.41 4.94 -9.91
N ASP A 203 -10.97 5.64 -10.89
CA ASP A 203 -10.31 6.74 -11.61
C ASP A 203 -10.31 8.04 -10.78
N ALA A 204 -9.50 9.02 -11.18
CA ALA A 204 -9.45 10.35 -10.56
C ALA A 204 -9.02 11.40 -11.59
N HIS A 205 -9.35 12.68 -11.36
CA HIS A 205 -8.80 13.77 -12.18
C HIS A 205 -7.29 13.95 -11.97
N GLN A 206 -6.84 13.71 -10.74
CA GLN A 206 -5.45 13.77 -10.32
C GLN A 206 -5.27 12.81 -9.15
N ARG A 207 -4.65 11.67 -9.41
CA ARG A 207 -4.50 10.57 -8.45
C ARG A 207 -3.24 10.72 -7.62
N MET A 208 -2.08 10.89 -8.24
CA MET A 208 -0.80 10.80 -7.53
C MET A 208 -0.31 12.16 -7.04
N TRP A 209 0.17 12.21 -5.81
CA TRP A 209 0.66 13.42 -5.16
C TRP A 209 1.99 13.17 -4.45
N PHE A 210 2.80 14.22 -4.37
CA PHE A 210 4.06 14.25 -3.66
C PHE A 210 4.07 15.40 -2.66
N CYS A 211 4.60 15.17 -1.47
CA CYS A 211 4.94 16.26 -0.56
C CYS A 211 6.22 16.01 0.25
N THR A 212 6.81 17.09 0.76
CA THR A 212 7.89 17.03 1.75
C THR A 212 7.33 17.01 3.17
N ALA A 213 8.09 16.46 4.12
CA ALA A 213 7.70 16.32 5.53
C ALA A 213 7.56 17.64 6.32
N ASP A 214 7.98 18.75 5.73
CA ASP A 214 7.75 20.12 6.22
C ASP A 214 6.57 20.81 5.50
N GLY A 215 5.96 20.15 4.51
CA GLY A 215 4.84 20.65 3.73
C GLY A 215 5.19 21.77 2.74
N THR A 216 6.47 22.14 2.60
CA THR A 216 6.88 23.25 1.72
C THR A 216 6.72 22.90 0.23
N VAL A 217 6.85 21.62 -0.11
CA VAL A 217 6.51 21.08 -1.43
C VAL A 217 5.25 20.24 -1.27
N PHE A 218 4.22 20.57 -2.03
CA PHE A 218 3.01 19.76 -2.21
C PHE A 218 2.50 19.96 -3.64
N LYS A 219 2.62 18.92 -4.47
CA LYS A 219 2.28 19.00 -5.90
C LYS A 219 1.70 17.69 -6.43
N PRO A 220 0.93 17.74 -7.54
CA PRO A 220 0.71 16.57 -8.38
C PRO A 220 2.05 15.94 -8.72
N LEU A 221 2.17 14.62 -8.51
CA LEU A 221 3.39 13.90 -8.88
C LEU A 221 3.44 13.74 -10.40
N TYR A 222 2.38 13.19 -11.00
CA TYR A 222 2.21 13.05 -12.44
C TYR A 222 0.96 13.79 -12.88
N LYS A 223 1.06 14.69 -13.87
CA LYS A 223 -0.10 15.45 -14.36
C LYS A 223 -0.92 14.60 -15.32
N GLU A 224 -2.07 14.13 -14.85
CA GLU A 224 -2.96 13.26 -15.63
C GLU A 224 -3.73 14.01 -16.72
N THR A 225 -4.00 13.30 -17.81
CA THR A 225 -4.87 13.71 -18.92
C THR A 225 -6.20 12.96 -18.86
N PRO A 226 -7.24 13.40 -19.60
CA PRO A 226 -8.50 12.64 -19.71
C PRO A 226 -8.38 11.23 -20.31
N LEU A 227 -7.22 10.86 -20.84
CA LEU A 227 -6.93 9.53 -21.37
C LEU A 227 -6.14 8.66 -20.40
N ASP A 228 -5.71 9.22 -19.28
CA ASP A 228 -5.09 8.49 -18.19
C ASP A 228 -6.15 7.85 -17.31
N TRP A 229 -5.79 6.68 -16.79
CA TRP A 229 -6.39 6.13 -15.59
C TRP A 229 -5.21 5.58 -14.82
N VAL A 230 -4.70 6.38 -13.90
CA VAL A 230 -3.57 6.00 -13.05
C VAL A 230 -4.07 5.09 -11.93
N THR A 231 -3.26 4.11 -11.56
CA THR A 231 -3.56 3.23 -10.40
C THR A 231 -2.41 3.23 -9.40
N HIS A 232 -1.88 2.06 -9.04
CA HIS A 232 -0.97 1.93 -7.91
C HIS A 232 0.39 2.52 -8.23
N GLU A 233 0.93 3.21 -7.23
CA GLU A 233 2.18 3.92 -7.24
C GLU A 233 3.14 3.35 -6.19
N THR A 234 4.45 3.41 -6.44
CA THR A 234 5.44 2.98 -5.45
C THR A 234 6.82 3.61 -5.65
N PHE A 235 7.51 3.93 -4.54
CA PHE A 235 8.92 4.31 -4.59
C PHE A 235 9.76 3.13 -5.11
N ALA A 236 10.37 3.33 -6.27
CA ALA A 236 11.25 2.35 -6.90
C ALA A 236 12.71 2.56 -6.48
N THR A 237 13.18 3.81 -6.55
CA THR A 237 14.55 4.22 -6.20
C THR A 237 14.54 5.58 -5.50
N LYS A 238 15.74 6.12 -5.23
CA LYS A 238 15.91 7.48 -4.72
C LYS A 238 15.25 8.55 -5.60
N ASP A 239 15.22 8.32 -6.90
CA ASP A 239 14.78 9.33 -7.88
C ASP A 239 13.54 8.91 -8.65
N PHE A 240 13.13 7.64 -8.60
CA PHE A 240 12.00 7.15 -9.38
C PHE A 240 10.84 6.65 -8.51
N VAL A 241 9.64 7.08 -8.88
CA VAL A 241 8.38 6.44 -8.50
C VAL A 241 7.83 5.72 -9.71
N TYR A 242 7.42 4.47 -9.53
CA TYR A 242 6.75 3.68 -10.55
C TYR A 242 5.25 3.74 -10.33
N PHE A 243 4.48 3.71 -11.42
CA PHE A 243 3.03 3.66 -11.38
C PHE A 243 2.47 3.01 -12.64
N ASN A 244 1.18 2.70 -12.63
CA ASN A 244 0.51 2.11 -13.79
C ASN A 244 -0.49 3.06 -14.42
N ILE A 245 -0.47 3.14 -15.75
CA ILE A 245 -1.53 3.74 -16.57
C ILE A 245 -2.30 2.59 -17.22
N LEU A 246 -3.60 2.50 -16.96
CA LEU A 246 -4.43 1.42 -17.49
C LEU A 246 -4.84 1.63 -18.94
N GLY A 247 -5.14 0.55 -19.66
CA GLY A 247 -5.68 0.57 -21.03
C GLY A 247 -6.94 -0.28 -21.21
N PHE A 248 -7.71 -0.50 -20.14
CA PHE A 248 -8.83 -1.46 -20.20
C PHE A 248 -10.06 -0.96 -20.96
N GLN A 249 -10.24 0.36 -21.08
CA GLN A 249 -11.34 0.95 -21.86
C GLN A 249 -10.88 1.39 -23.26
N PRO A 250 -11.77 1.40 -24.27
CA PRO A 250 -11.46 1.94 -25.59
C PRO A 250 -10.89 3.38 -25.56
N ARG A 251 -11.37 4.25 -24.65
CA ARG A 251 -10.83 5.62 -24.52
C ARG A 251 -9.36 5.63 -24.10
N LEU A 252 -9.02 4.82 -23.09
CA LEU A 252 -7.67 4.70 -22.53
C LEU A 252 -6.71 4.04 -23.52
N ARG A 253 -7.24 3.35 -24.53
CA ARG A 253 -6.42 2.67 -25.53
C ARG A 253 -5.74 3.58 -26.54
N LYS A 254 -6.07 4.88 -26.54
CA LYS A 254 -5.62 5.88 -27.53
C LYS A 254 -4.23 6.46 -27.23
N GLN A 255 -3.60 6.08 -26.13
CA GLN A 255 -2.26 6.53 -25.74
C GLN A 255 -1.40 5.40 -25.15
N ALA A 256 -0.17 5.70 -24.74
CA ALA A 256 0.68 4.75 -24.03
C ALA A 256 0.03 4.32 -22.69
N SER A 257 0.25 3.08 -22.29
CA SER A 257 -0.25 2.51 -21.03
C SER A 257 0.71 1.39 -20.60
N GLY A 258 0.73 1.03 -19.33
CA GLY A 258 1.65 0.03 -18.78
C GLY A 258 2.29 0.51 -17.49
N ILE A 259 3.45 -0.07 -17.14
CA ILE A 259 4.28 0.40 -16.04
C ILE A 259 5.06 1.61 -16.53
N VAL A 260 4.97 2.70 -15.77
CA VAL A 260 5.61 3.98 -16.05
C VAL A 260 6.49 4.34 -14.86
N ARG A 261 7.61 5.02 -15.11
CA ARG A 261 8.39 5.68 -14.06
C ARG A 261 8.35 7.18 -14.25
N ILE A 262 8.32 7.90 -13.15
CA ILE A 262 8.52 9.35 -13.10
C ILE A 262 9.74 9.69 -12.25
N ASN A 263 10.58 10.58 -12.75
CA ASN A 263 11.72 11.12 -12.02
C ASN A 263 11.28 12.25 -11.08
N LEU A 264 11.51 12.11 -9.78
CA LEU A 264 11.15 13.09 -8.75
C LEU A 264 11.90 14.42 -8.84
N ARG A 265 13.01 14.45 -9.59
CA ARG A 265 13.90 15.61 -9.72
C ARG A 265 13.62 16.42 -10.97
N THR A 266 13.28 15.75 -12.06
CA THR A 266 13.11 16.37 -13.39
C THR A 266 11.66 16.35 -13.89
N ASP A 267 10.78 15.60 -13.23
CA ASP A 267 9.41 15.29 -13.69
C ASP A 267 9.37 14.53 -15.03
N ASP A 268 10.50 13.97 -15.49
CA ASP A 268 10.57 13.13 -16.69
C ASP A 268 9.78 11.84 -16.50
N VAL A 269 8.98 11.49 -17.51
CA VAL A 269 8.09 10.33 -17.50
C VAL A 269 8.47 9.36 -18.61
N GLU A 270 8.69 8.09 -18.25
CA GLU A 270 9.14 7.06 -19.17
C GLU A 270 8.31 5.77 -19.02
N LEU A 271 7.88 5.21 -20.14
CA LEU A 271 7.21 3.90 -20.17
C LEU A 271 8.27 2.80 -20.02
N ILE A 272 8.15 1.99 -18.97
CA ILE A 272 9.02 0.81 -18.75
C ILE A 272 8.56 -0.36 -19.62
N GLY A 273 7.26 -0.60 -19.69
CA GLY A 273 6.73 -1.69 -20.48
C GLY A 273 5.23 -1.90 -20.35
N GLN A 274 4.70 -2.64 -21.32
CA GLN A 274 3.31 -3.05 -21.39
C GLN A 274 3.23 -4.50 -21.85
N VAL A 275 2.20 -5.22 -21.40
CA VAL A 275 1.95 -6.61 -21.76
C VAL A 275 0.63 -6.78 -22.51
N GLU A 276 0.51 -7.98 -23.10
CA GLU A 276 -0.43 -8.50 -24.11
C GLU A 276 -1.78 -7.80 -24.34
N LEU A 277 -2.17 -7.67 -25.62
CA LEU A 277 -3.38 -6.99 -26.07
C LEU A 277 -4.62 -7.89 -26.22
N GLU A 278 -4.46 -9.21 -26.38
CA GLU A 278 -5.55 -10.10 -26.85
C GLU A 278 -6.02 -11.10 -25.79
N LYS A 279 -5.10 -11.81 -25.11
CA LYS A 279 -5.47 -12.84 -24.11
C LYS A 279 -6.02 -12.26 -22.81
N ASP A 280 -5.43 -11.18 -22.30
CA ASP A 280 -5.87 -10.49 -21.07
C ASP A 280 -7.20 -9.72 -21.25
N ARG A 281 -7.72 -9.60 -22.49
CA ARG A 281 -9.07 -9.08 -22.73
C ARG A 281 -10.19 -10.07 -22.37
N GLN A 282 -9.92 -11.32 -22.04
CA GLN A 282 -11.00 -12.30 -21.82
C GLN A 282 -10.88 -13.05 -20.50
N ALA A 283 -9.81 -12.82 -19.75
CA ALA A 283 -9.37 -13.73 -18.70
C ALA A 283 -10.27 -13.80 -17.46
N ILE A 284 -11.18 -12.84 -17.21
CA ILE A 284 -12.05 -12.89 -16.02
C ILE A 284 -13.50 -12.47 -16.31
N ASP A 285 -14.42 -13.43 -16.16
CA ASP A 285 -15.86 -13.20 -16.16
C ASP A 285 -16.28 -12.19 -15.09
N GLY A 286 -16.94 -11.11 -15.51
CA GLY A 286 -17.47 -10.07 -14.62
C GLY A 286 -16.44 -9.08 -14.06
N GLN A 287 -15.20 -9.06 -14.57
CA GLN A 287 -14.20 -8.04 -14.22
C GLN A 287 -13.81 -7.15 -15.41
N LEU A 288 -13.08 -6.07 -15.13
CA LEU A 288 -12.57 -5.12 -16.12
C LEU A 288 -11.58 -5.82 -17.05
N VAL A 289 -12.06 -6.10 -18.25
CA VAL A 289 -11.32 -6.70 -19.37
C VAL A 289 -10.42 -5.64 -20.03
N GLY A 290 -9.11 -5.87 -20.15
CA GLY A 290 -8.22 -4.81 -20.61
C GLY A 290 -6.73 -5.07 -20.67
N ARG A 291 -6.00 -4.21 -21.41
CA ARG A 291 -4.53 -4.14 -21.36
C ARG A 291 -4.10 -3.34 -20.12
N GLY A 292 -3.04 -3.76 -19.45
CA GLY A 292 -2.41 -2.99 -18.39
C GLY A 292 -2.09 -3.78 -17.14
N PHE A 293 -1.06 -3.29 -16.47
CA PHE A 293 -0.71 -3.68 -15.12
C PHE A 293 -1.59 -2.94 -14.12
N TRP A 294 -1.94 -3.59 -13.02
CA TRP A 294 -2.75 -2.98 -11.96
C TRP A 294 -1.89 -2.58 -10.76
N HIS A 295 -1.02 -3.48 -10.28
CA HIS A 295 0.04 -3.16 -9.33
C HIS A 295 1.40 -3.24 -10.01
N CYS A 296 2.33 -2.43 -9.53
CA CYS A 296 3.73 -2.52 -9.92
C CYS A 296 4.65 -2.40 -8.71
N ASN A 297 5.87 -2.91 -8.86
CA ASN A 297 6.96 -2.74 -7.92
C ASN A 297 8.30 -2.77 -8.66
N ALA A 298 9.38 -2.43 -7.96
CA ALA A 298 10.72 -2.39 -8.52
C ALA A 298 11.75 -3.06 -7.61
N SER A 299 12.75 -3.68 -8.23
CA SER A 299 13.98 -4.05 -7.54
C SER A 299 14.74 -2.77 -7.14
N ARG A 300 15.42 -2.81 -5.98
CA ARG A 300 16.07 -1.60 -5.41
C ARG A 300 17.21 -1.06 -6.26
N ASP A 301 17.80 -1.90 -7.10
CA ASP A 301 18.85 -1.56 -8.05
C ASP A 301 18.30 -0.99 -9.38
N ASN A 302 16.98 -0.79 -9.49
CA ASN A 302 16.30 -0.30 -10.69
C ASN A 302 16.46 -1.20 -11.92
N LYS A 303 16.92 -2.44 -11.76
CA LYS A 303 17.11 -3.37 -12.88
C LYS A 303 15.79 -3.94 -13.38
N TRP A 304 14.88 -4.25 -12.44
CA TRP A 304 13.64 -4.95 -12.71
C TRP A 304 12.42 -4.17 -12.22
N ALA A 305 11.39 -4.14 -13.05
CA ALA A 305 10.02 -3.87 -12.62
C ALA A 305 9.26 -5.20 -12.55
N ALA A 306 8.29 -5.30 -11.64
CA ALA A 306 7.31 -6.37 -11.65
C ALA A 306 5.91 -5.77 -11.68
N GLY A 307 4.98 -6.44 -12.34
CA GLY A 307 3.58 -6.03 -12.35
C GLY A 307 2.64 -7.21 -12.54
N ASP A 308 1.43 -7.07 -12.01
CA ASP A 308 0.35 -8.03 -12.21
C ASP A 308 -0.73 -7.48 -13.15
N THR A 309 -1.36 -8.37 -13.93
CA THR A 309 -2.40 -7.98 -14.90
C THR A 309 -3.78 -8.41 -14.41
N PHE A 310 -4.82 -7.82 -15.00
CA PHE A 310 -6.20 -8.24 -14.78
C PHE A 310 -6.46 -9.71 -15.14
N GLY A 311 -5.60 -10.35 -15.94
CA GLY A 311 -5.72 -11.77 -16.24
C GLY A 311 -5.20 -12.69 -15.13
N GLY A 312 -4.69 -12.14 -14.02
CA GLY A 312 -4.04 -12.93 -12.98
C GLY A 312 -2.66 -13.41 -13.42
N ASN A 313 -1.95 -12.63 -14.24
CA ASN A 313 -0.57 -12.90 -14.61
C ASN A 313 0.37 -12.04 -13.80
N VAL A 314 1.58 -12.53 -13.51
CA VAL A 314 2.67 -11.76 -12.90
C VAL A 314 3.84 -11.73 -13.87
N TRP A 315 4.35 -10.54 -14.15
CA TRP A 315 5.44 -10.30 -15.08
C TRP A 315 6.61 -9.64 -14.39
N LEU A 316 7.79 -9.90 -14.95
CA LEU A 316 9.04 -9.21 -14.69
C LEU A 316 9.43 -8.45 -15.97
N VAL A 317 9.88 -7.20 -15.84
CA VAL A 317 10.28 -6.36 -16.97
C VAL A 317 11.66 -5.78 -16.69
N ASN A 318 12.61 -5.99 -17.58
CA ASN A 318 13.91 -5.34 -17.50
C ASN A 318 13.73 -3.85 -17.80
N VAL A 319 14.09 -3.00 -16.86
CA VAL A 319 13.83 -1.55 -16.93
C VAL A 319 14.62 -0.89 -18.05
N GLN A 320 15.80 -1.41 -18.40
CA GLN A 320 16.67 -0.83 -19.42
C GLN A 320 16.31 -1.28 -20.83
N THR A 321 15.94 -2.56 -21.00
CA THR A 321 15.72 -3.16 -22.33
C THR A 321 14.24 -3.30 -22.70
N GLY A 322 13.34 -3.22 -21.72
CA GLY A 322 11.91 -3.54 -21.91
C GLY A 322 11.66 -5.03 -22.14
N GLU A 323 12.66 -5.89 -21.96
CA GLU A 323 12.49 -7.35 -22.04
C GLU A 323 11.53 -7.81 -20.95
N ARG A 324 10.60 -8.71 -21.31
CA ARG A 324 9.50 -9.14 -20.46
C ARG A 324 9.61 -10.64 -20.22
N HIS A 325 9.55 -11.04 -18.96
CA HIS A 325 9.47 -12.44 -18.55
C HIS A 325 8.15 -12.68 -17.82
N TRP A 326 7.48 -13.76 -18.20
CA TRP A 326 6.25 -14.18 -17.55
C TRP A 326 6.60 -15.09 -16.36
N LEU A 327 6.31 -14.65 -15.14
CA LEU A 327 6.67 -15.39 -13.91
C LEU A 327 5.59 -16.38 -13.48
N ALA A 328 4.32 -15.98 -13.59
CA ALA A 328 3.19 -16.80 -13.18
C ALA A 328 1.93 -16.44 -13.96
N SER A 329 1.07 -17.44 -14.15
CA SER A 329 -0.23 -17.33 -14.81
C SER A 329 -1.35 -17.86 -13.93
N ASP A 330 -2.58 -17.41 -14.16
CA ASP A 330 -3.77 -17.86 -13.42
C ASP A 330 -3.56 -17.80 -11.90
N THR A 331 -3.01 -16.69 -11.39
CA THR A 331 -2.83 -16.50 -9.95
C THR A 331 -4.16 -16.53 -9.20
N LYS A 332 -5.31 -16.42 -9.91
CA LYS A 332 -6.66 -16.28 -9.38
C LYS A 332 -6.72 -15.18 -8.34
N MET A 333 -6.92 -13.95 -8.80
CA MET A 333 -6.96 -12.72 -8.00
C MET A 333 -8.21 -12.62 -7.11
N LYS A 334 -8.41 -13.62 -6.25
CA LYS A 334 -9.47 -13.72 -5.25
C LYS A 334 -8.89 -14.47 -4.02
N PRO A 335 -9.18 -14.05 -2.78
CA PRO A 335 -9.95 -12.86 -2.40
C PRO A 335 -9.24 -11.51 -2.67
N ASP A 336 -7.95 -11.50 -3.04
CA ASP A 336 -7.19 -10.29 -3.35
C ASP A 336 -6.29 -10.50 -4.58
N HIS A 337 -5.66 -9.44 -5.08
CA HIS A 337 -4.78 -9.45 -6.25
C HIS A 337 -3.36 -9.94 -5.92
N ALA A 338 -2.46 -9.99 -6.91
CA ALA A 338 -1.16 -10.63 -6.73
C ALA A 338 -0.13 -9.76 -5.98
N HIS A 339 -0.17 -8.43 -6.14
CA HIS A 339 0.69 -7.47 -5.41
C HIS A 339 2.19 -7.86 -5.41
N PRO A 340 2.84 -7.98 -6.59
CA PRO A 340 4.22 -8.41 -6.67
C PRO A 340 5.15 -7.48 -5.88
N SER A 341 6.11 -8.04 -5.15
CA SER A 341 7.05 -7.31 -4.32
C SER A 341 8.42 -7.96 -4.32
N PHE A 342 9.49 -7.15 -4.40
CA PHE A 342 10.85 -7.67 -4.43
C PHE A 342 11.40 -7.93 -3.04
N SER A 343 12.25 -8.95 -2.92
CA SER A 343 13.13 -9.10 -1.77
C SER A 343 14.10 -7.90 -1.67
N PRO A 344 14.62 -7.56 -0.47
CA PRO A 344 15.54 -6.44 -0.29
C PRO A 344 16.80 -6.48 -1.17
N ASP A 345 17.29 -7.67 -1.48
CA ASP A 345 18.46 -7.92 -2.34
C ASP A 345 18.10 -7.98 -3.84
N GLY A 346 16.82 -7.85 -4.21
CA GLY A 346 16.35 -7.88 -5.59
C GLY A 346 16.39 -9.27 -6.24
N THR A 347 16.72 -10.34 -5.52
CA THR A 347 16.88 -11.68 -6.11
C THR A 347 15.60 -12.49 -6.20
N LYS A 348 14.51 -12.06 -5.53
CA LYS A 348 13.24 -12.80 -5.48
C LYS A 348 12.04 -11.88 -5.63
N VAL A 349 10.97 -12.41 -6.19
CA VAL A 349 9.66 -11.77 -6.27
C VAL A 349 8.66 -12.57 -5.45
N LEU A 350 8.02 -11.91 -4.48
CA LEU A 350 6.89 -12.39 -3.70
C LEU A 350 5.59 -11.91 -4.34
N PHE A 351 4.58 -12.77 -4.41
CA PHE A 351 3.21 -12.38 -4.78
C PHE A 351 2.17 -13.27 -4.10
N GLN A 352 0.93 -12.79 -4.06
CA GLN A 352 -0.23 -13.52 -3.56
C GLN A 352 -0.87 -14.32 -4.70
N SER A 353 -1.40 -15.50 -4.40
CA SER A 353 -2.14 -16.31 -5.38
C SER A 353 -3.26 -17.11 -4.73
N GLY A 354 -4.47 -17.00 -5.28
CA GLY A 354 -5.60 -17.87 -4.96
C GLY A 354 -5.63 -19.18 -5.77
N HIS A 355 -4.63 -19.45 -6.61
CA HIS A 355 -4.64 -20.55 -7.60
C HIS A 355 -4.98 -21.91 -6.96
N PHE A 356 -4.22 -22.31 -5.93
CA PHE A 356 -4.33 -23.63 -5.30
C PHE A 356 -5.60 -23.83 -4.46
N THR A 357 -6.32 -22.75 -4.16
CA THR A 357 -7.56 -22.82 -3.37
C THR A 357 -8.79 -22.44 -4.18
N ASN A 358 -8.61 -22.21 -5.48
CA ASN A 358 -9.63 -21.67 -6.36
C ASN A 358 -10.26 -20.37 -5.83
N GLY A 359 -9.42 -19.47 -5.34
CA GLY A 359 -9.82 -18.16 -4.84
C GLY A 359 -10.47 -18.14 -3.45
N LYS A 360 -10.47 -19.27 -2.73
CA LYS A 360 -11.02 -19.33 -1.35
C LYS A 360 -10.09 -18.68 -0.33
N ARG A 361 -8.78 -18.79 -0.53
CA ARG A 361 -7.71 -18.23 0.33
C ARG A 361 -6.48 -17.92 -0.51
N LEU A 362 -5.66 -16.98 -0.05
CA LEU A 362 -4.40 -16.65 -0.71
C LEU A 362 -3.26 -17.52 -0.18
N ASN A 363 -2.39 -17.92 -1.10
CA ASN A 363 -1.07 -18.45 -0.85
C ASN A 363 -0.04 -17.34 -1.10
N LEU A 364 1.04 -17.34 -0.34
CA LEU A 364 2.21 -16.50 -0.61
C LEU A 364 3.20 -17.30 -1.44
N MET A 365 3.44 -16.83 -2.66
CA MET A 365 4.32 -17.44 -3.65
C MET A 365 5.60 -16.63 -3.73
N MET A 366 6.75 -17.30 -3.83
CA MET A 366 8.03 -16.63 -4.02
C MET A 366 8.81 -17.30 -5.14
N VAL A 367 9.29 -16.50 -6.08
CA VAL A 367 10.06 -16.95 -7.24
C VAL A 367 11.46 -16.35 -7.15
N ASP A 368 12.48 -17.19 -7.30
CA ASP A 368 13.86 -16.74 -7.48
C ASP A 368 14.05 -16.23 -8.90
N ILE A 369 14.54 -15.01 -9.04
CA ILE A 369 14.74 -14.35 -10.33
C ILE A 369 16.21 -14.14 -10.68
N SER A 370 17.14 -14.72 -9.93
CA SER A 370 18.59 -14.58 -10.18
C SER A 370 19.05 -15.19 -11.52
N SER A 371 18.26 -16.09 -12.10
CA SER A 371 18.53 -16.71 -13.41
C SER A 371 18.15 -15.83 -14.60
N PHE A 372 17.32 -14.79 -14.41
CA PHE A 372 16.97 -13.86 -15.47
C PHE A 372 18.12 -12.86 -15.69
N LYS A 373 18.46 -12.61 -16.96
CA LYS A 373 19.65 -11.83 -17.33
C LYS A 373 19.36 -10.35 -17.45
#